data_AF-A0A0K8NVG0-F1
#
_entry.id   AF-A0A0K8NVG0-F1
#
_cell.length_a   1.000
_cell.length_b   1.000
_cell.length_c   1.000
_cell.angle_alpha   90.00
_cell.angle_beta   90.00
_cell.angle_gamma   90.00
#
_symmetry.space_group_name_H-M   'P 1'
#
loop_
_entity.id
_entity.type
_entity.pdbx_description
1 polymer ?
#
loop_
_entity_poly.entity_id
_entity_poly.type
_entity_poly.pdbx_seq_one_letter_code
_entity_poly.pdbx_strand_id
1 'polypeptide(L)'
;MTPARLGQAVLTRLRRLRARLAGHGETLRLAAAALLLGACFLQPRWPATQHRVDLVVVFDVTQSMNVADVLWAQRPVPRLVLAKRLWHDALLRLPCGSRIGWGLFTEYRSFLLLAPVEVCANLGELRATLAHIDGRMAWSGNSEIAKGLYSGLAVAAALPERPGLVFVSDGQEAPPLDARHRPSFPGRAGEVAGLVLGVGQPSPSPIPKLDPAGRPIGTWGADEVAQTDPRSRGRAGSVSGEAMADTPGTRATPMLGATPGSEHLSGLREAYLRLLAGETGLHYRTLHDAEGLHEAIGAAGLTQPLDAPLDLRPACALLALALLLAGPLAGPLSALRLRRAAGRGRPPARRLP
;
A
#
# COMPACT_ATOMS: atom_id res chain seq x y z
N MET A 1 -22.78 -24.50 73.15
CA MET A 1 -22.11 -23.46 72.34
C MET A 1 -22.90 -23.28 71.05
N THR A 2 -23.45 -22.09 70.81
CA THR A 2 -24.49 -21.86 69.78
C THR A 2 -23.91 -21.65 68.37
N PRO A 3 -24.62 -22.10 67.30
CA PRO A 3 -24.18 -22.00 65.90
C PRO A 3 -23.95 -20.56 65.40
N ALA A 4 -24.48 -19.55 66.11
CA ALA A 4 -24.26 -18.13 65.83
C ALA A 4 -22.80 -17.66 66.00
N ARG A 5 -22.01 -18.31 66.89
CA ARG A 5 -20.61 -17.92 67.14
C ARG A 5 -19.63 -18.43 66.06
N LEU A 6 -19.97 -19.52 65.36
CA LEU A 6 -19.18 -20.03 64.22
C LEU A 6 -19.31 -19.15 62.97
N GLY A 7 -20.52 -18.65 62.67
CA GLY A 7 -20.76 -17.74 61.54
C GLY A 7 -20.01 -16.40 61.67
N GLN A 8 -19.93 -15.84 62.88
CA GLN A 8 -19.18 -14.61 63.14
C GLN A 8 -17.66 -14.81 63.02
N ALA A 9 -17.12 -15.97 63.40
CA ALA A 9 -15.69 -16.29 63.28
C ALA A 9 -15.25 -16.47 61.81
N VAL A 10 -16.11 -17.05 60.97
CA VAL A 10 -15.85 -17.20 59.52
C VAL A 10 -15.93 -15.85 58.80
N LEU A 11 -16.94 -15.03 59.11
CA LEU A 11 -17.08 -13.67 58.57
C LEU A 11 -15.91 -12.75 58.96
N THR A 12 -15.39 -12.87 60.19
CA THR A 12 -14.21 -12.11 60.63
C THR A 12 -12.91 -12.62 60.00
N ARG A 13 -12.74 -13.93 59.79
CA ARG A 13 -11.61 -14.46 58.99
C ARG A 13 -11.67 -13.99 57.55
N LEU A 14 -12.83 -14.02 56.90
CA LEU A 14 -13.03 -13.52 55.53
C LEU A 14 -12.80 -12.01 55.42
N ARG A 15 -13.24 -11.22 56.41
CA ARG A 15 -12.96 -9.77 56.49
C ARG A 15 -11.47 -9.47 56.71
N ARG A 16 -10.77 -10.24 57.55
CA ARG A 16 -9.32 -10.11 57.76
C ARG A 16 -8.51 -10.54 56.53
N LEU A 17 -8.96 -11.56 55.80
CA LEU A 17 -8.36 -11.97 54.53
C LEU A 17 -8.54 -10.89 53.46
N ARG A 18 -9.76 -10.33 53.34
CA ARG A 18 -10.05 -9.18 52.46
C ARG A 18 -9.24 -7.94 52.82
N ALA A 19 -9.06 -7.64 54.10
CA ALA A 19 -8.25 -6.50 54.56
C ALA A 19 -6.75 -6.70 54.31
N ARG A 20 -6.23 -7.92 54.47
CA ARG A 20 -4.84 -8.27 54.12
C ARG A 20 -4.60 -8.21 52.60
N LEU A 21 -5.55 -8.69 51.80
CA LEU A 21 -5.53 -8.59 50.33
C LEU A 21 -5.65 -7.13 49.86
N ALA A 22 -6.40 -6.29 50.57
CA ALA A 22 -6.51 -4.85 50.29
C ALA A 22 -5.19 -4.11 50.55
N GLY A 23 -4.44 -4.48 51.61
CA GLY A 23 -3.13 -3.89 51.92
C GLY A 23 -2.00 -4.31 50.97
N HIS A 24 -2.11 -5.48 50.32
CA HIS A 24 -1.13 -5.97 49.33
C HIS A 24 -1.58 -5.74 47.88
N GLY A 25 -2.70 -5.03 47.69
CA GLY A 25 -3.29 -4.85 46.36
C GLY A 25 -2.39 -4.09 45.40
N GLU A 26 -1.52 -3.20 45.89
CA GLU A 26 -0.52 -2.51 45.07
C GLU A 26 0.66 -3.41 44.72
N THR A 27 1.22 -4.13 45.71
CA THR A 27 2.30 -5.11 45.47
C THR A 27 1.90 -6.22 44.50
N LEU A 28 0.66 -6.74 44.60
CA LEU A 28 0.13 -7.72 43.65
C LEU A 28 -0.05 -7.15 42.24
N ARG A 29 -0.50 -5.90 42.13
CA ARG A 29 -0.63 -5.20 40.83
C ARG A 29 0.73 -4.99 40.17
N LEU A 30 1.72 -4.50 40.93
CA LEU A 30 3.08 -4.29 40.43
C LEU A 30 3.75 -5.61 40.04
N ALA A 31 3.57 -6.67 40.85
CA ALA A 31 4.05 -8.01 40.52
C ALA A 31 3.39 -8.55 39.24
N ALA A 32 2.08 -8.39 39.08
CA ALA A 32 1.37 -8.81 37.88
C ALA A 32 1.83 -8.03 36.63
N ALA A 33 2.04 -6.72 36.73
CA ALA A 33 2.58 -5.91 35.65
C ALA A 33 4.01 -6.34 35.28
N ALA A 34 4.87 -6.58 36.28
CA ALA A 34 6.23 -7.07 36.06
C ALA A 34 6.24 -8.46 35.41
N LEU A 35 5.34 -9.36 35.81
CA LEU A 35 5.19 -10.68 35.19
C LEU A 35 4.72 -10.57 33.73
N LEU A 36 3.76 -9.70 33.42
CA LEU A 36 3.30 -9.48 32.04
C LEU A 36 4.41 -8.90 31.15
N LEU A 37 5.20 -7.94 31.66
CA LEU A 37 6.37 -7.41 30.95
C LEU A 37 7.46 -8.47 30.80
N GLY A 38 7.68 -9.29 31.83
CA GLY A 38 8.58 -10.45 31.78
C GLY A 38 8.15 -11.47 30.74
N ALA A 39 6.84 -11.74 30.63
CA ALA A 39 6.29 -12.65 29.64
C ALA A 39 6.51 -12.17 28.19
N CYS A 40 6.65 -10.86 27.95
CA CYS A 40 6.98 -10.35 26.60
C CYS A 40 8.32 -10.88 26.07
N PHE A 41 9.29 -11.18 26.96
CA PHE A 41 10.58 -11.75 26.56
C PHE A 41 10.47 -13.20 26.05
N LEU A 42 9.40 -13.91 26.42
CA LEU A 42 9.12 -15.28 25.96
C LEU A 42 8.49 -15.30 24.56
N GLN A 43 8.25 -14.14 23.94
CA GLN A 43 7.60 -14.00 22.63
C GLN A 43 6.30 -14.82 22.50
N PRO A 44 5.30 -14.59 23.39
CA PRO A 44 4.07 -15.36 23.39
C PRO A 44 3.33 -15.19 22.06
N ARG A 45 2.96 -16.33 21.46
CA ARG A 45 2.36 -16.45 20.13
C ARG A 45 1.07 -17.25 20.22
N TRP A 46 -0.03 -16.73 19.68
CA TRP A 46 -1.32 -17.44 19.65
C TRP A 46 -1.63 -17.94 18.24
N PRO A 47 -1.93 -19.24 18.03
CA PRO A 47 -2.33 -19.74 16.71
C PRO A 47 -3.60 -19.03 16.23
N ALA A 48 -3.51 -18.32 15.11
CA ALA A 48 -4.64 -17.64 14.48
C ALA A 48 -4.55 -17.81 12.96
N THR A 49 -5.68 -18.03 12.30
CA THR A 49 -5.74 -18.02 10.84
C THR A 49 -5.82 -16.57 10.37
N GLN A 50 -4.84 -16.14 9.58
CA GLN A 50 -4.75 -14.78 9.05
C GLN A 50 -4.77 -14.79 7.52
N HIS A 51 -5.38 -13.77 6.93
CA HIS A 51 -5.45 -13.59 5.48
C HIS A 51 -4.24 -12.78 5.01
N ARG A 52 -3.18 -13.47 4.57
CA ARG A 52 -1.90 -12.86 4.19
C ARG A 52 -1.81 -12.68 2.69
N VAL A 53 -0.94 -11.77 2.26
CA VAL A 53 -0.62 -11.57 0.84
C VAL A 53 0.84 -11.89 0.59
N ASP A 54 1.16 -12.39 -0.60
CA ASP A 54 2.53 -12.49 -1.11
C ASP A 54 2.55 -11.83 -2.50
N LEU A 55 3.12 -10.63 -2.60
CA LEU A 55 3.00 -9.76 -3.77
C LEU A 55 4.34 -9.20 -4.22
N VAL A 56 4.48 -9.04 -5.54
CA VAL A 56 5.43 -8.11 -6.15
C VAL A 56 4.67 -6.92 -6.70
N VAL A 57 4.99 -5.72 -6.21
CA VAL A 57 4.40 -4.47 -6.68
C VAL A 57 5.36 -3.79 -7.63
N VAL A 58 4.97 -3.68 -8.90
CA VAL A 58 5.73 -3.03 -9.96
C VAL A 58 5.20 -1.61 -10.15
N PHE A 59 6.08 -0.63 -9.98
CA PHE A 59 5.77 0.77 -10.23
C PHE A 59 6.25 1.19 -11.62
N ASP A 60 5.33 1.72 -12.42
CA ASP A 60 5.67 2.50 -13.59
C ASP A 60 6.41 3.78 -13.15
N VAL A 61 7.66 3.92 -13.59
CA VAL A 61 8.51 5.09 -13.32
C VAL A 61 8.75 5.94 -14.56
N THR A 62 7.94 5.74 -15.62
CA THR A 62 8.02 6.55 -16.84
C THR A 62 7.61 8.00 -16.61
N GLN A 63 7.89 8.87 -17.57
CA GLN A 63 7.74 10.31 -17.39
C GLN A 63 6.28 10.75 -17.20
N SER A 64 5.32 10.04 -17.78
CA SER A 64 3.89 10.31 -17.60
C SER A 64 3.43 10.13 -16.15
N MET A 65 4.13 9.30 -15.37
CA MET A 65 3.87 9.11 -13.94
C MET A 65 4.34 10.30 -13.07
N ASN A 66 5.08 11.25 -13.64
CA ASN A 66 5.45 12.51 -12.95
C ASN A 66 4.38 13.61 -13.07
N VAL A 67 3.33 13.37 -13.86
CA VAL A 67 2.21 14.31 -14.04
C VAL A 67 1.48 14.51 -12.71
N ALA A 68 1.34 15.77 -12.30
CA ALA A 68 0.74 16.15 -11.02
C ALA A 68 -0.77 16.43 -11.14
N ASP A 69 -1.53 15.39 -11.43
CA ASP A 69 -2.96 15.46 -11.80
C ASP A 69 -3.89 14.68 -10.86
N VAL A 70 -3.34 14.09 -9.80
CA VAL A 70 -4.09 13.42 -8.74
C VAL A 70 -3.99 14.19 -7.44
N LEU A 71 -5.02 14.07 -6.59
CA LEU A 71 -5.08 14.82 -5.34
C LEU A 71 -4.62 13.96 -4.16
N TRP A 72 -3.75 14.53 -3.34
CA TRP A 72 -3.43 14.03 -2.01
C TRP A 72 -3.54 15.16 -0.99
N ALA A 73 -4.36 14.98 0.05
CA ALA A 73 -4.65 16.02 1.03
C ALA A 73 -5.03 17.36 0.36
N GLN A 74 -5.92 17.30 -0.64
CA GLN A 74 -6.40 18.44 -1.44
C GLN A 74 -5.31 19.19 -2.22
N ARG A 75 -4.13 18.58 -2.44
CA ARG A 75 -3.05 19.15 -3.25
C ARG A 75 -2.74 18.25 -4.44
N PRO A 76 -2.55 18.81 -5.64
CA PRO A 76 -2.04 18.04 -6.78
C PRO A 76 -0.67 17.46 -6.47
N VAL A 77 -0.51 16.16 -6.68
CA VAL A 77 0.75 15.43 -6.53
C VAL A 77 1.00 14.55 -7.75
N PRO A 78 2.27 14.21 -8.06
CA PRO A 78 2.56 13.25 -9.12
C PRO A 78 1.87 11.90 -8.91
N ARG A 79 1.46 11.24 -10.00
CA ARG A 79 0.85 9.90 -9.97
C ARG A 79 1.70 8.88 -9.21
N LEU A 80 3.02 8.85 -9.49
CA LEU A 80 3.95 7.98 -8.77
C LEU A 80 4.00 8.28 -7.26
N VAL A 81 3.87 9.56 -6.87
CA VAL A 81 3.84 9.95 -5.45
C VAL A 81 2.58 9.42 -4.77
N LEU A 82 1.41 9.51 -5.41
CA LEU A 82 0.18 8.91 -4.88
C LEU A 82 0.33 7.39 -4.74
N ALA A 83 0.79 6.70 -5.80
CA ALA A 83 1.00 5.26 -5.78
C ALA A 83 1.90 4.81 -4.61
N LYS A 84 3.06 5.44 -4.46
CA LYS A 84 3.99 5.16 -3.35
C LYS A 84 3.36 5.43 -2.00
N ARG A 85 2.57 6.51 -1.87
CA ARG A 85 1.94 6.87 -0.59
C ARG A 85 0.91 5.83 -0.16
N LEU A 86 0.08 5.37 -1.09
CA LEU A 86 -0.94 4.37 -0.79
C LEU A 86 -0.32 3.03 -0.40
N TRP A 87 0.77 2.62 -1.06
CA TRP A 87 1.54 1.45 -0.65
C TRP A 87 2.24 1.65 0.69
N HIS A 88 2.78 2.84 0.97
CA HIS A 88 3.38 3.17 2.25
C HIS A 88 2.37 3.00 3.40
N ASP A 89 1.13 3.46 3.21
CA ASP A 89 0.06 3.33 4.21
C ASP A 89 -0.48 1.89 4.27
N ALA A 90 -0.53 1.18 3.14
CA ALA A 90 -0.97 -0.22 3.08
C ALA A 90 -0.04 -1.16 3.86
N LEU A 91 1.28 -0.93 3.84
CA LEU A 91 2.25 -1.73 4.61
C LEU A 91 1.93 -1.76 6.12
N LEU A 92 1.31 -0.71 6.66
CA LEU A 92 0.92 -0.63 8.08
C LEU A 92 -0.37 -1.39 8.40
N ARG A 93 -1.16 -1.73 7.38
CA ARG A 93 -2.47 -2.40 7.51
C ARG A 93 -2.40 -3.88 7.15
N LEU A 94 -1.35 -4.32 6.46
CA LEU A 94 -1.16 -5.71 6.11
C LEU A 94 -0.90 -6.54 7.38
N PRO A 95 -1.52 -7.74 7.52
CA PRO A 95 -1.24 -8.61 8.63
C PRO A 95 0.19 -9.11 8.56
N CYS A 96 0.84 -9.21 9.73
CA CYS A 96 2.20 -9.76 9.82
C CYS A 96 2.27 -11.14 9.18
N GLY A 97 3.39 -11.40 8.53
CA GLY A 97 3.69 -12.54 7.68
C GLY A 97 3.23 -12.42 6.23
N SER A 98 2.54 -11.33 5.88
CA SER A 98 2.44 -10.93 4.48
C SER A 98 3.83 -10.61 3.93
N ARG A 99 4.07 -10.90 2.66
CA ARG A 99 5.33 -10.68 1.97
C ARG A 99 5.13 -9.69 0.83
N ILE A 100 6.01 -8.70 0.75
CA ILE A 100 5.95 -7.67 -0.29
C ILE A 100 7.32 -7.52 -0.92
N GLY A 101 7.35 -7.54 -2.25
CA GLY A 101 8.50 -7.21 -3.08
C GLY A 101 8.23 -5.96 -3.91
N TRP A 102 9.31 -5.29 -4.31
CA TRP A 102 9.25 -4.10 -5.16
C TRP A 102 9.80 -4.41 -6.53
N GLY A 103 9.15 -3.87 -7.56
CA GLY A 103 9.66 -3.84 -8.91
C GLY A 103 9.44 -2.48 -9.57
N LEU A 104 10.14 -2.28 -10.68
CA LEU A 104 10.03 -1.09 -11.51
C LEU A 104 9.69 -1.49 -12.93
N PHE A 105 8.87 -0.69 -13.59
CA PHE A 105 8.68 -0.74 -15.02
C PHE A 105 9.23 0.52 -15.68
N THR A 106 10.02 0.34 -16.73
CA THR A 106 10.43 1.42 -17.64
C THR A 106 10.80 0.83 -19.00
N GLU A 107 10.60 1.62 -20.03
CA GLU A 107 10.75 1.21 -21.43
C GLU A 107 9.81 0.05 -21.80
N TYR A 108 10.24 -1.20 -21.71
CA TYR A 108 9.44 -2.37 -22.13
C TYR A 108 9.57 -3.57 -21.18
N ARG A 109 10.19 -3.37 -20.01
CA ARG A 109 10.51 -4.45 -19.07
C ARG A 109 10.21 -4.07 -17.63
N SER A 110 9.78 -5.06 -16.87
CA SER A 110 9.65 -4.96 -15.42
C SER A 110 10.85 -5.64 -14.75
N PHE A 111 11.45 -4.96 -13.78
CA PHE A 111 12.62 -5.42 -13.03
C PHE A 111 12.26 -5.59 -11.56
N LEU A 112 12.73 -6.68 -10.95
CA LEU A 112 12.60 -6.90 -9.52
C LEU A 112 13.71 -6.13 -8.79
N LEU A 113 13.33 -5.18 -7.94
CA LEU A 113 14.26 -4.50 -7.04
C LEU A 113 14.49 -5.28 -5.76
N LEU A 114 13.41 -5.85 -5.21
CA LEU A 114 13.40 -6.56 -3.95
C LEU A 114 12.44 -7.73 -4.07
N ALA A 115 12.92 -8.96 -3.88
CA ALA A 115 12.07 -10.14 -3.78
C ALA A 115 11.15 -10.04 -2.55
N PRO A 116 9.98 -10.69 -2.54
CA PRO A 116 9.05 -10.57 -1.43
C PRO A 116 9.65 -10.95 -0.07
N VAL A 117 9.72 -9.96 0.82
CA VAL A 117 10.16 -10.11 2.22
C VAL A 117 9.00 -9.86 3.17
N GLU A 118 9.09 -10.46 4.36
CA GLU A 118 8.03 -10.35 5.36
C GLU A 118 7.90 -8.90 5.87
N VAL A 119 6.67 -8.38 5.84
CA VAL A 119 6.38 -6.95 6.07
C VAL A 119 6.73 -6.50 7.48
N CYS A 120 6.33 -7.21 8.52
CA CYS A 120 6.54 -6.77 9.91
C CYS A 120 8.02 -6.82 10.33
N ALA A 121 8.77 -7.83 9.88
CA ALA A 121 10.19 -7.97 10.14
C ALA A 121 11.06 -6.97 9.37
N ASN A 122 10.60 -6.50 8.19
CA ASN A 122 11.37 -5.64 7.29
C ASN A 122 10.64 -4.33 6.96
N LEU A 123 9.76 -3.85 7.85
CA LEU A 123 8.91 -2.68 7.59
C LEU A 123 9.74 -1.42 7.33
N GLY A 124 10.85 -1.26 8.05
CA GLY A 124 11.74 -0.11 7.90
C GLY A 124 12.38 -0.09 6.52
N GLU A 125 12.93 -1.21 6.10
CA GLU A 125 13.60 -1.44 4.82
C GLU A 125 12.61 -1.27 3.67
N LEU A 126 11.44 -1.91 3.74
CA LEU A 126 10.39 -1.78 2.73
C LEU A 126 9.94 -0.33 2.54
N ARG A 127 9.74 0.42 3.63
CA ARG A 127 9.36 1.83 3.56
C ARG A 127 10.51 2.71 3.04
N ALA A 128 11.74 2.42 3.44
CA ALA A 128 12.92 3.15 3.01
C ALA A 128 13.20 2.96 1.51
N THR A 129 13.16 1.72 1.02
CA THR A 129 13.32 1.43 -0.42
C THR A 129 12.19 2.03 -1.23
N LEU A 130 10.93 1.89 -0.77
CA LEU A 130 9.78 2.50 -1.42
C LEU A 130 9.94 4.02 -1.52
N ALA A 131 10.44 4.69 -0.47
CA ALA A 131 10.64 6.14 -0.50
C ALA A 131 11.61 6.60 -1.61
N HIS A 132 12.59 5.78 -1.97
CA HIS A 132 13.61 6.10 -2.98
C HIS A 132 13.22 5.73 -4.41
N ILE A 133 12.11 5.05 -4.64
CA ILE A 133 11.62 4.78 -6.00
C ILE A 133 11.17 6.09 -6.66
N ASP A 134 11.80 6.49 -7.76
CA ASP A 134 11.41 7.71 -8.48
C ASP A 134 11.72 7.62 -9.98
N GLY A 135 11.23 8.61 -10.74
CA GLY A 135 11.35 8.65 -12.20
C GLY A 135 12.78 8.71 -12.74
N ARG A 136 13.80 8.99 -11.90
CA ARG A 136 15.21 8.98 -12.34
C ARG A 136 15.77 7.57 -12.50
N MET A 137 15.04 6.56 -11.99
CA MET A 137 15.35 5.16 -12.24
C MET A 137 14.98 4.72 -13.66
N ALA A 138 14.22 5.53 -14.41
CA ALA A 138 13.95 5.29 -15.82
C ALA A 138 15.19 5.59 -16.68
N TRP A 139 15.67 4.62 -17.45
CA TRP A 139 16.76 4.83 -18.41
C TRP A 139 16.29 5.29 -19.80
N SER A 140 14.98 5.23 -20.05
CA SER A 140 14.37 5.64 -21.32
C SER A 140 13.07 6.40 -21.07
N GLY A 141 12.77 7.35 -21.97
CA GLY A 141 11.49 8.06 -22.00
C GLY A 141 10.35 7.27 -22.66
N ASN A 142 10.67 6.11 -23.25
CA ASN A 142 9.66 5.26 -23.87
C ASN A 142 8.88 4.47 -22.81
N SER A 143 7.67 4.07 -23.19
CA SER A 143 6.75 3.25 -22.39
C SER A 143 6.04 2.28 -23.32
N GLU A 144 6.29 0.98 -23.13
CA GLU A 144 5.63 -0.16 -23.77
C GLU A 144 4.87 -0.94 -22.68
N ILE A 145 3.77 -0.39 -22.17
CA ILE A 145 3.00 -0.87 -21.00
C ILE A 145 2.62 -2.34 -21.14
N ALA A 146 2.11 -2.75 -22.31
CA ALA A 146 1.75 -4.15 -22.53
C ALA A 146 2.94 -5.09 -22.32
N LYS A 147 4.10 -4.78 -22.91
CA LYS A 147 5.33 -5.58 -22.74
C LYS A 147 5.83 -5.52 -21.29
N GLY A 148 5.74 -4.36 -20.66
CA GLY A 148 6.06 -4.16 -19.25
C GLY A 148 5.26 -5.07 -18.33
N LEU A 149 3.94 -5.10 -18.49
CA LEU A 149 3.04 -5.97 -17.74
C LEU A 149 3.37 -7.44 -17.96
N TYR A 150 3.56 -7.86 -19.22
CA TYR A 150 3.89 -9.26 -19.55
C TYR A 150 5.24 -9.67 -18.95
N SER A 151 6.23 -8.77 -19.01
CA SER A 151 7.52 -8.96 -18.35
C SER A 151 7.37 -9.07 -16.83
N GLY A 152 6.48 -8.29 -16.21
CA GLY A 152 6.21 -8.35 -14.77
C GLY A 152 5.59 -9.68 -14.35
N LEU A 153 4.63 -10.18 -15.15
CA LEU A 153 4.02 -11.50 -14.94
C LEU A 153 5.07 -12.62 -15.05
N ALA A 154 5.95 -12.54 -16.04
CA ALA A 154 7.04 -13.50 -16.19
C ALA A 154 8.01 -13.48 -14.99
N VAL A 155 8.34 -12.29 -14.46
CA VAL A 155 9.16 -12.14 -13.26
C VAL A 155 8.48 -12.77 -12.03
N ALA A 156 7.19 -12.48 -11.82
CA ALA A 156 6.44 -13.04 -10.70
C ALA A 156 6.33 -14.58 -10.79
N ALA A 157 6.07 -15.12 -11.99
CA ALA A 157 6.00 -16.56 -12.24
C ALA A 157 7.34 -17.28 -12.01
N ALA A 158 8.46 -16.60 -12.23
CA ALA A 158 9.81 -17.16 -12.06
C ALA A 158 10.28 -17.20 -10.59
N LEU A 159 9.58 -16.54 -9.67
CA LEU A 159 9.94 -16.55 -8.25
C LEU A 159 9.47 -17.85 -7.57
N PRO A 160 10.21 -18.37 -6.57
CA PRO A 160 9.91 -19.66 -5.94
C PRO A 160 8.49 -19.78 -5.36
N GLU A 161 8.04 -18.74 -4.66
CA GLU A 161 6.72 -18.70 -4.00
C GLU A 161 5.59 -18.28 -4.95
N ARG A 162 5.91 -17.94 -6.21
CA ARG A 162 4.96 -17.45 -7.23
C ARG A 162 4.00 -16.37 -6.68
N PRO A 163 4.54 -15.25 -6.17
CA PRO A 163 3.74 -14.17 -5.61
C PRO A 163 2.79 -13.59 -6.66
N GLY A 164 1.70 -13.00 -6.20
CA GLY A 164 0.81 -12.24 -7.06
C GLY A 164 1.49 -10.97 -7.59
N LEU A 165 1.09 -10.51 -8.77
CA LEU A 165 1.61 -9.28 -9.37
C LEU A 165 0.64 -8.12 -9.13
N VAL A 166 1.15 -6.99 -8.64
CA VAL A 166 0.44 -5.71 -8.73
C VAL A 166 1.19 -4.76 -9.65
N PHE A 167 0.59 -4.37 -10.76
CA PHE A 167 1.20 -3.48 -11.76
C PHE A 167 0.55 -2.10 -11.70
N VAL A 168 1.30 -1.06 -11.35
CA VAL A 168 0.79 0.30 -11.13
C VAL A 168 1.23 1.21 -12.28
N SER A 169 0.29 1.76 -13.05
CA SER A 169 0.59 2.60 -14.22
C SER A 169 -0.59 3.52 -14.58
N ASP A 170 -0.33 4.56 -15.37
CA ASP A 170 -1.35 5.37 -16.04
C ASP A 170 -1.78 4.79 -17.41
N GLY A 171 -1.07 3.78 -17.91
CA GLY A 171 -1.36 3.09 -19.15
C GLY A 171 -0.95 3.86 -20.42
N GLN A 172 -0.15 4.91 -20.32
CA GLN A 172 0.32 5.62 -21.51
C GLN A 172 1.45 4.86 -22.22
N GLU A 173 1.18 4.49 -23.46
CA GLU A 173 2.17 3.98 -24.41
C GLU A 173 2.91 5.15 -25.07
N ALA A 174 4.24 5.10 -25.08
CA ALA A 174 5.10 6.13 -25.66
C ALA A 174 6.27 5.47 -26.44
N PRO A 175 6.33 5.59 -27.78
CA PRO A 175 5.30 6.16 -28.67
C PRO A 175 3.95 5.43 -28.58
N PRO A 176 2.84 6.05 -29.02
CA PRO A 176 1.54 5.39 -29.02
C PRO A 176 1.59 4.16 -29.93
N LEU A 177 0.87 3.09 -29.56
CA LEU A 177 0.83 1.84 -30.32
C LEU A 177 -0.29 1.84 -31.36
N ASP A 178 0.00 1.33 -32.56
CA ASP A 178 -1.02 0.96 -33.54
C ASP A 178 -1.70 -0.34 -33.08
N ALA A 179 -3.04 -0.36 -33.07
CA ALA A 179 -3.82 -1.51 -32.63
C ALA A 179 -3.47 -2.81 -33.39
N ARG A 180 -3.02 -2.72 -34.65
CA ARG A 180 -2.61 -3.86 -35.48
C ARG A 180 -1.27 -4.48 -35.05
N HIS A 181 -0.43 -3.71 -34.39
CA HIS A 181 0.93 -4.10 -33.99
C HIS A 181 1.07 -4.27 -32.47
N ARG A 182 -0.05 -4.24 -31.74
CA ARG A 182 -0.05 -4.42 -30.30
C ARG A 182 0.50 -5.82 -29.95
N PRO A 183 1.42 -5.92 -28.98
CA PRO A 183 1.92 -7.23 -28.56
C PRO A 183 0.79 -8.07 -27.97
N SER A 184 0.76 -9.35 -28.32
CA SER A 184 -0.11 -10.34 -27.68
C SER A 184 0.54 -10.86 -26.39
N PHE A 185 -0.27 -11.21 -25.39
CA PHE A 185 0.22 -11.85 -24.18
C PHE A 185 0.71 -13.28 -24.53
N PRO A 186 2.01 -13.60 -24.34
CA PRO A 186 2.52 -14.92 -24.70
C PRO A 186 2.24 -15.98 -23.62
N GLY A 187 1.82 -15.57 -22.43
CA GLY A 187 1.59 -16.46 -21.29
C GLY A 187 0.16 -16.98 -21.21
N ARG A 188 -0.13 -17.76 -20.16
CA ARG A 188 -1.48 -18.26 -19.88
C ARG A 188 -2.22 -17.28 -18.97
N ALA A 189 -3.38 -16.82 -19.42
CA ALA A 189 -4.22 -15.92 -18.62
C ALA A 189 -4.58 -16.57 -17.27
N GLY A 190 -4.44 -15.82 -16.18
CA GLY A 190 -4.71 -16.26 -14.81
C GLY A 190 -3.67 -17.22 -14.21
N GLU A 191 -2.56 -17.50 -14.89
CA GLU A 191 -1.47 -18.31 -14.31
C GLU A 191 -0.83 -17.62 -13.09
N VAL A 192 -0.71 -16.31 -13.14
CA VAL A 192 -0.30 -15.46 -12.01
C VAL A 192 -1.50 -14.61 -11.61
N ALA A 193 -1.96 -14.76 -10.37
CA ALA A 193 -2.98 -13.89 -9.82
C ALA A 193 -2.43 -12.46 -9.72
N GLY A 194 -3.26 -11.45 -10.00
CA GLY A 194 -2.76 -10.08 -9.97
C GLY A 194 -3.79 -9.00 -10.19
N LEU A 195 -3.29 -7.77 -10.08
CA LEU A 195 -4.06 -6.55 -10.15
C LEU A 195 -3.32 -5.51 -10.98
N VAL A 196 -4.02 -4.88 -11.91
CA VAL A 196 -3.57 -3.66 -12.59
C VAL A 196 -4.21 -2.46 -11.88
N LEU A 197 -3.36 -1.57 -11.36
CA LEU A 197 -3.76 -0.36 -10.67
C LEU A 197 -3.55 0.85 -11.59
N GLY A 198 -4.66 1.44 -12.04
CA GLY A 198 -4.65 2.66 -12.85
C GLY A 198 -4.44 3.91 -11.99
N VAL A 199 -3.49 4.79 -12.32
CA VAL A 199 -3.25 6.05 -11.60
C VAL A 199 -3.30 7.25 -12.55
N GLY A 200 -3.91 8.35 -12.12
CA GLY A 200 -4.09 9.55 -12.94
C GLY A 200 -5.56 9.92 -13.11
N GLN A 201 -5.82 11.11 -13.65
CA GLN A 201 -7.17 11.46 -14.08
C GLN A 201 -7.37 11.15 -15.58
N PRO A 202 -8.61 10.93 -16.04
CA PRO A 202 -8.88 10.70 -17.47
C PRO A 202 -8.53 11.90 -18.36
N SER A 203 -8.61 13.12 -17.81
CA SER A 203 -8.30 14.35 -18.55
C SER A 203 -6.79 14.48 -18.78
N PRO A 204 -6.34 14.68 -20.03
CA PRO A 204 -4.92 14.80 -20.34
C PRO A 204 -4.32 16.06 -19.70
N SER A 205 -3.15 15.90 -19.06
CA SER A 205 -2.39 16.95 -18.39
C SER A 205 -0.95 17.00 -18.93
N PRO A 206 -0.28 18.17 -18.94
CA PRO A 206 1.08 18.30 -19.46
C PRO A 206 2.09 17.41 -18.73
N ILE A 207 2.96 16.74 -19.49
CA ILE A 207 4.04 15.92 -18.92
C ILE A 207 5.22 16.84 -18.56
N PRO A 208 5.64 16.90 -17.29
CA PRO A 208 6.77 17.75 -16.89
C PRO A 208 8.10 17.14 -17.36
N LYS A 209 8.98 18.00 -17.87
CA LYS A 209 10.41 17.69 -18.05
C LYS A 209 11.11 17.88 -16.72
N LEU A 210 11.90 16.90 -16.31
CA LEU A 210 12.68 16.97 -15.09
C LEU A 210 14.17 17.05 -15.42
N ASP A 211 14.93 17.81 -14.64
CA ASP A 211 16.40 17.77 -14.66
C ASP A 211 16.93 16.49 -13.95
N PRO A 212 18.25 16.21 -14.00
CA PRO A 212 18.82 15.06 -13.30
C PRO A 212 18.63 15.06 -11.77
N ALA A 213 18.33 16.22 -11.17
CA ALA A 213 18.00 16.35 -9.75
C ALA A 213 16.51 16.10 -9.46
N GLY A 214 15.68 15.86 -10.49
CA GLY A 214 14.24 15.66 -10.37
C GLY A 214 13.42 16.94 -10.30
N ARG A 215 14.01 18.10 -10.61
CA ARG A 215 13.33 19.41 -10.58
C ARG A 215 12.66 19.69 -11.93
N PRO A 216 11.43 20.23 -11.94
CA PRO A 216 10.76 20.56 -13.19
C PRO A 216 11.47 21.71 -13.92
N ILE A 217 11.76 21.51 -15.20
CA ILE A 217 12.40 22.50 -16.09
C ILE A 217 11.49 22.94 -17.25
N GLY A 218 10.25 22.45 -17.30
CA GLY A 218 9.27 22.78 -18.33
C GLY A 218 8.32 21.62 -18.57
N THR A 219 7.61 21.65 -19.69
CA THR A 219 6.73 20.57 -20.14
C THR A 219 7.13 20.10 -21.54
N TRP A 220 6.79 18.87 -21.89
CA TRP A 220 6.94 18.37 -23.25
C TRP A 220 5.99 19.10 -24.22
N GLY A 221 6.51 19.49 -25.38
CA GLY A 221 5.77 20.03 -26.51
C GLY A 221 5.36 18.95 -27.50
N ALA A 222 4.35 19.23 -28.32
CA ALA A 222 3.85 18.29 -29.33
C ALA A 222 4.94 17.92 -30.36
N ASP A 223 5.79 18.87 -30.70
CA ASP A 223 6.94 18.79 -31.61
C ASP A 223 8.16 18.11 -31.02
N GLU A 224 8.12 17.72 -29.74
CA GLU A 224 9.23 17.09 -29.03
C GLU A 224 8.99 15.61 -28.74
N VAL A 225 7.80 15.10 -29.07
CA VAL A 225 7.44 13.70 -28.84
C VAL A 225 6.88 13.04 -30.10
N ALA A 226 7.04 11.71 -30.17
CA ALA A 226 6.45 10.92 -31.24
C ALA A 226 4.94 10.85 -31.08
N GLN A 227 4.20 11.35 -32.07
CA GLN A 227 2.74 11.41 -32.04
C GLN A 227 2.05 10.18 -32.65
N THR A 228 2.81 9.29 -33.29
CA THR A 228 2.28 8.10 -33.96
C THR A 228 3.23 6.92 -33.77
N ASP A 229 2.71 5.70 -33.80
CA ASP A 229 3.51 4.48 -33.79
C ASP A 229 4.50 4.47 -34.96
N PRO A 230 5.83 4.36 -34.73
CA PRO A 230 6.79 4.18 -35.80
C PRO A 230 6.50 2.96 -36.69
N ARG A 231 5.90 1.89 -36.16
CA ARG A 231 5.58 0.67 -36.93
C ARG A 231 4.44 0.89 -37.92
N SER A 232 3.52 1.81 -37.62
CA SER A 232 2.39 2.13 -38.50
C SER A 232 2.80 2.76 -39.84
N ARG A 233 4.04 3.28 -39.94
CA ARG A 233 4.56 3.98 -41.13
C ARG A 233 5.18 3.06 -42.17
N GLY A 234 5.19 1.74 -41.94
CA GLY A 234 5.84 0.77 -42.82
C GLY A 234 7.37 0.77 -42.67
N ARG A 235 8.01 -0.24 -43.25
CA ARG A 235 9.49 -0.37 -43.26
C ARG A 235 10.02 0.12 -44.60
N ALA A 236 11.08 0.93 -44.60
CA ALA A 236 11.82 1.16 -45.84
C ALA A 236 12.45 -0.18 -46.28
N GLY A 237 12.43 -0.48 -47.59
CA GLY A 237 13.17 -1.61 -48.13
C GLY A 237 14.65 -1.48 -47.78
N SER A 238 15.30 -2.60 -47.44
CA SER A 238 16.73 -2.64 -47.11
C SER A 238 17.63 -2.22 -48.28
N VAL A 239 17.08 -2.19 -49.49
CA VAL A 239 17.77 -1.85 -50.75
C VAL A 239 17.02 -0.71 -51.45
N SER A 240 17.76 0.23 -52.04
CA SER A 240 17.19 1.35 -52.80
C SER A 240 16.35 0.83 -53.98
N GLY A 241 15.04 1.04 -53.94
CA GLY A 241 14.12 0.66 -55.03
C GLY A 241 13.29 -0.59 -54.76
N GLU A 242 13.53 -1.30 -53.66
CA GLU A 242 12.65 -2.41 -53.25
C GLU A 242 11.46 -1.89 -52.45
N ALA A 243 10.26 -2.25 -52.89
CA ALA A 243 9.01 -2.06 -52.17
C ALA A 243 8.68 -3.35 -51.40
N MET A 244 8.49 -3.27 -50.08
CA MET A 244 7.97 -4.39 -49.30
C MET A 244 6.49 -4.63 -49.62
N ALA A 245 6.04 -5.88 -49.48
CA ALA A 245 4.66 -6.29 -49.75
C ALA A 245 3.61 -5.61 -48.85
N ASP A 246 4.01 -5.10 -47.69
CA ASP A 246 3.14 -4.34 -46.78
C ASP A 246 3.05 -2.85 -47.17
N THR A 247 2.36 -2.58 -48.28
CA THR A 247 1.65 -1.34 -48.68
C THR A 247 2.43 0.01 -48.71
N PRO A 248 2.30 0.83 -49.78
CA PRO A 248 3.07 2.07 -49.94
C PRO A 248 2.56 3.20 -49.03
N GLY A 249 3.29 3.47 -47.96
CA GLY A 249 3.19 4.70 -47.17
C GLY A 249 4.41 5.60 -47.45
N THR A 250 4.17 6.87 -47.75
CA THR A 250 5.19 7.89 -48.00
C THR A 250 6.29 7.83 -46.95
N ARG A 251 7.55 7.73 -47.41
CA ARG A 251 8.76 7.79 -46.57
C ARG A 251 8.70 9.00 -45.64
N ALA A 252 8.38 8.79 -44.38
CA ALA A 252 8.56 9.79 -43.33
C ALA A 252 9.44 9.17 -42.25
N THR A 253 10.65 9.73 -42.09
CA THR A 253 11.44 9.61 -40.86
C THR A 253 10.56 9.88 -39.64
N PRO A 254 10.89 9.35 -38.44
CA PRO A 254 10.14 9.62 -37.22
C PRO A 254 9.96 11.13 -37.01
N MET A 255 8.84 11.70 -37.47
CA MET A 255 8.58 13.12 -37.30
C MET A 255 8.01 13.28 -35.90
N LEU A 256 8.81 13.87 -35.01
CA LEU A 256 8.28 14.53 -33.83
C LEU A 256 7.27 15.59 -34.30
N GLY A 257 6.17 15.78 -33.58
CA GLY A 257 5.19 16.81 -33.95
C GLY A 257 4.28 16.49 -35.14
N ALA A 258 4.13 15.23 -35.56
CA ALA A 258 3.11 14.86 -36.53
C ALA A 258 1.70 15.11 -35.96
N THR A 259 1.14 16.29 -36.21
CA THR A 259 -0.24 16.65 -35.86
C THR A 259 -1.25 15.82 -36.67
N PRO A 260 -2.37 15.36 -36.08
CA PRO A 260 -2.93 15.73 -34.78
C PRO A 260 -2.63 14.67 -33.70
N GLY A 261 -1.75 14.99 -32.75
CA GLY A 261 -1.43 14.10 -31.63
C GLY A 261 -1.33 14.86 -30.31
N SER A 262 -1.67 14.19 -29.21
CA SER A 262 -1.67 14.74 -27.85
C SER A 262 -0.69 14.01 -26.92
N GLU A 263 0.30 13.30 -27.46
CA GLU A 263 1.21 12.45 -26.68
C GLU A 263 2.21 13.22 -25.81
N HIS A 264 2.23 14.55 -25.93
CA HIS A 264 2.95 15.45 -25.02
C HIS A 264 2.15 15.72 -23.73
N LEU A 265 0.88 15.31 -23.73
CA LEU A 265 -0.01 15.27 -22.58
C LEU A 265 -0.23 13.82 -22.16
N SER A 266 -0.62 13.64 -20.91
CA SER A 266 -0.91 12.32 -20.35
C SER A 266 -2.20 12.33 -19.57
N GLY A 267 -3.04 11.32 -19.79
CA GLY A 267 -4.21 11.02 -18.96
C GLY A 267 -4.30 9.51 -18.75
N LEU A 268 -5.01 9.10 -17.71
CA LEU A 268 -5.24 7.69 -17.39
C LEU A 268 -5.92 6.97 -18.56
N ARG A 269 -5.25 5.96 -19.12
CA ARG A 269 -5.75 5.09 -20.18
C ARG A 269 -6.52 3.90 -19.61
N GLU A 270 -7.59 4.18 -18.86
CA GLU A 270 -8.36 3.17 -18.12
C GLU A 270 -8.88 2.04 -19.02
N ALA A 271 -9.45 2.36 -20.18
CA ALA A 271 -9.96 1.36 -21.12
C ALA A 271 -8.85 0.41 -21.59
N TYR A 272 -7.64 0.94 -21.80
CA TYR A 272 -6.49 0.16 -22.22
C TYR A 272 -5.97 -0.75 -21.11
N LEU A 273 -5.83 -0.23 -19.89
CA LEU A 273 -5.42 -1.03 -18.73
C LEU A 273 -6.43 -2.15 -18.42
N ARG A 274 -7.73 -1.90 -18.56
CA ARG A 274 -8.77 -2.93 -18.45
C ARG A 274 -8.65 -4.01 -19.52
N LEU A 275 -8.35 -3.62 -20.76
CA LEU A 275 -8.12 -4.58 -21.84
C LEU A 275 -6.91 -5.48 -21.52
N LEU A 276 -5.79 -4.90 -21.11
CA LEU A 276 -4.60 -5.66 -20.72
C LEU A 276 -4.85 -6.58 -19.51
N ALA A 277 -5.60 -6.10 -18.51
CA ALA A 277 -6.00 -6.92 -17.37
C ALA A 277 -6.87 -8.11 -17.80
N GLY A 278 -7.86 -7.88 -18.68
CA GLY A 278 -8.71 -8.95 -19.22
C GLY A 278 -7.94 -10.00 -20.01
N GLU A 279 -6.99 -9.59 -20.84
CA GLU A 279 -6.15 -10.51 -21.64
C GLU A 279 -5.21 -11.37 -20.80
N THR A 280 -4.78 -10.84 -19.66
CA THR A 280 -3.84 -11.52 -18.76
C THR A 280 -4.55 -12.27 -17.63
N GLY A 281 -5.87 -12.11 -17.48
CA GLY A 281 -6.66 -12.70 -16.39
C GLY A 281 -6.49 -11.98 -15.05
N LEU A 282 -6.06 -10.72 -15.07
CA LEU A 282 -5.87 -9.87 -13.90
C LEU A 282 -7.12 -9.03 -13.62
N HIS A 283 -7.24 -8.58 -12.38
CA HIS A 283 -8.26 -7.58 -12.01
C HIS A 283 -7.76 -6.17 -12.36
N TYR A 284 -8.68 -5.24 -12.58
CA TYR A 284 -8.36 -3.81 -12.76
C TYR A 284 -9.06 -2.96 -11.70
N ARG A 285 -8.35 -1.97 -11.15
CA ARG A 285 -8.93 -0.93 -10.30
C ARG A 285 -8.21 0.40 -10.52
N THR A 286 -8.97 1.49 -10.57
CA THR A 286 -8.40 2.84 -10.50
C THR A 286 -8.03 3.17 -9.05
N LEU A 287 -6.81 3.66 -8.85
CA LEU A 287 -6.22 3.92 -7.55
C LEU A 287 -6.51 5.36 -7.11
N HIS A 288 -7.31 5.50 -6.05
CA HIS A 288 -7.68 6.80 -5.47
C HIS A 288 -7.24 6.94 -4.01
N ASP A 289 -7.41 5.89 -3.21
CA ASP A 289 -7.15 5.89 -1.78
C ASP A 289 -6.72 4.51 -1.26
N ALA A 290 -6.38 4.43 0.02
CA ALA A 290 -5.86 3.24 0.66
C ALA A 290 -6.94 2.18 0.93
N GLU A 291 -8.21 2.58 1.02
CA GLU A 291 -9.33 1.66 1.23
C GLU A 291 -9.64 0.91 -0.06
N GLY A 292 -9.73 1.62 -1.19
CA GLY A 292 -9.88 1.04 -2.51
C GLY A 292 -8.72 0.12 -2.90
N LEU A 293 -7.50 0.39 -2.43
CA LEU A 293 -6.36 -0.52 -2.59
C LEU A 293 -6.57 -1.83 -1.81
N HIS A 294 -6.99 -1.74 -0.55
CA HIS A 294 -7.25 -2.91 0.29
C HIS A 294 -8.39 -3.77 -0.26
N GLU A 295 -9.49 -3.14 -0.67
CA GLU A 295 -10.62 -3.81 -1.33
C GLU A 295 -10.18 -4.52 -2.62
N ALA A 296 -9.36 -3.87 -3.45
CA ALA A 296 -8.90 -4.45 -4.71
C ALA A 296 -8.01 -5.68 -4.50
N ILE A 297 -7.14 -5.66 -3.48
CA ILE A 297 -6.32 -6.82 -3.10
C ILE A 297 -7.21 -7.99 -2.68
N GLY A 298 -8.23 -7.74 -1.84
CA GLY A 298 -9.18 -8.78 -1.43
C GLY A 298 -10.02 -9.31 -2.59
N ALA A 299 -10.57 -8.42 -3.42
CA ALA A 299 -11.40 -8.77 -4.56
C ALA A 299 -10.65 -9.55 -5.65
N ALA A 300 -9.33 -9.33 -5.79
CA ALA A 300 -8.47 -10.06 -6.71
C ALA A 300 -8.05 -11.45 -6.18
N GLY A 301 -8.54 -11.88 -5.01
CA GLY A 301 -8.19 -13.17 -4.42
C GLY A 301 -6.72 -13.28 -4.03
N LEU A 302 -6.05 -12.14 -3.84
CA LEU A 302 -4.61 -12.09 -3.52
C LEU A 302 -4.31 -12.39 -2.05
N THR A 303 -5.36 -12.60 -1.25
CA THR A 303 -5.27 -12.99 0.15
C THR A 303 -5.39 -14.51 0.30
N GLN A 304 -4.38 -15.13 0.91
CA GLN A 304 -4.41 -16.55 1.23
C GLN A 304 -4.57 -16.75 2.74
N PRO A 305 -5.43 -17.69 3.18
CA PRO A 305 -5.50 -18.08 4.57
C PRO A 305 -4.22 -18.83 4.94
N LEU A 306 -3.47 -18.32 5.90
CA LEU A 306 -2.31 -19.01 6.45
C LEU A 306 -2.42 -19.03 7.98
N ASP A 307 -2.21 -20.21 8.54
CA ASP A 307 -2.12 -20.37 9.99
C ASP A 307 -0.83 -19.75 10.46
N ALA A 308 -0.96 -18.67 11.21
CA ALA A 308 0.21 -17.98 11.67
C ALA A 308 0.02 -17.26 13.00
N PRO A 309 1.03 -17.37 13.86
CA PRO A 309 0.89 -16.92 15.23
C PRO A 309 0.67 -15.41 15.31
N LEU A 310 -0.38 -15.00 16.01
CA LEU A 310 -0.58 -13.63 16.44
C LEU A 310 0.43 -13.31 17.56
N ASP A 311 1.12 -12.18 17.43
CA ASP A 311 2.02 -11.67 18.46
C ASP A 311 1.23 -11.10 19.64
N LEU A 312 1.37 -11.71 20.82
CA LEU A 312 0.66 -11.29 22.03
C LEU A 312 1.42 -10.22 22.84
N ARG A 313 2.67 -9.91 22.49
CA ARG A 313 3.47 -8.87 23.17
C ARG A 313 2.74 -7.53 23.31
N PRO A 314 2.08 -6.95 22.27
CA PRO A 314 1.36 -5.68 22.43
C PRO A 314 0.19 -5.79 23.41
N ALA A 315 -0.55 -6.90 23.42
CA ALA A 315 -1.63 -7.12 24.37
C ALA A 315 -1.13 -7.24 25.81
N CYS A 316 -0.05 -8.00 26.03
CA CYS A 316 0.62 -8.11 27.33
C CYS A 316 1.14 -6.74 27.82
N ALA A 317 1.76 -5.95 26.93
CA ALA A 317 2.27 -4.62 27.24
C ALA A 317 1.15 -3.62 27.58
N LEU A 318 0.04 -3.62 26.83
CA LEU A 318 -1.12 -2.78 27.11
C LEU A 318 -1.78 -3.14 28.44
N LEU A 319 -1.91 -4.44 28.75
CA LEU A 319 -2.45 -4.89 30.03
C LEU A 319 -1.53 -4.50 31.20
N ALA A 320 -0.21 -4.64 31.03
CA ALA A 320 0.76 -4.19 32.02
C ALA A 320 0.68 -2.67 32.26
N LEU A 321 0.59 -1.88 31.18
CA LEU A 321 0.43 -0.43 31.26
C LEU A 321 -0.86 -0.05 31.99
N ALA A 322 -1.98 -0.71 31.68
CA ALA A 322 -3.25 -0.48 32.36
C ALA A 322 -3.16 -0.76 33.87
N LEU A 323 -2.46 -1.83 34.28
CA LEU A 323 -2.23 -2.16 35.69
C LEU A 323 -1.36 -1.11 36.41
N LEU A 324 -0.33 -0.60 35.74
CA LEU A 324 0.53 0.46 36.26
C LEU A 324 -0.23 1.78 36.43
N LEU A 325 -1.10 2.14 35.49
CA LEU A 325 -1.90 3.37 35.53
C LEU A 325 -3.08 3.30 36.51
N ALA A 326 -3.59 2.09 36.81
CA ALA A 326 -4.72 1.90 37.72
C ALA A 326 -4.41 2.28 39.18
N GLY A 327 -3.13 2.29 39.59
CA GLY A 327 -2.71 2.75 40.92
C GLY A 327 -2.85 4.28 41.09
N PRO A 328 -2.11 5.08 40.32
CA PRO A 328 -2.11 6.55 40.44
C PRO A 328 -3.47 7.22 40.20
N LEU A 329 -4.34 6.62 39.38
CA LEU A 329 -5.66 7.18 39.06
C LEU A 329 -6.75 6.88 40.10
N ALA A 330 -6.56 5.87 40.97
CA ALA A 330 -7.56 5.51 41.98
C ALA A 330 -7.70 6.55 43.10
N GLY A 331 -6.60 7.23 43.47
CA GLY A 331 -6.58 8.30 44.47
C GLY A 331 -7.36 9.58 44.06
N PRO A 332 -7.07 10.20 42.90
CA PRO A 332 -7.75 11.43 42.48
C PRO A 332 -9.22 11.21 42.08
N LEU A 333 -9.59 10.06 41.50
CA LEU A 333 -10.97 9.77 41.10
C LEU A 333 -11.90 9.53 42.30
N SER A 334 -11.40 8.93 43.37
CA SER A 334 -12.16 8.76 44.62
C SER A 334 -12.34 10.10 45.35
N ALA A 335 -11.32 10.96 45.36
CA ALA A 335 -11.42 12.33 45.90
C ALA A 335 -12.41 13.22 45.11
N LEU A 336 -12.46 13.09 43.78
CA LEU A 336 -13.41 13.80 42.90
C LEU A 336 -14.86 13.32 43.08
N ARG A 337 -15.09 12.01 43.27
CA ARG A 337 -16.42 11.46 43.60
C ARG A 337 -16.92 11.92 44.96
N LEU A 338 -16.05 11.95 45.97
CA LEU A 338 -16.38 12.47 47.31
C LEU A 338 -16.70 13.97 47.29
N ARG A 339 -15.95 14.78 46.53
CA ARG A 339 -16.25 16.21 46.34
C ARG A 339 -17.57 16.48 45.61
N ARG A 340 -17.91 15.67 44.59
CA ARG A 340 -19.22 15.77 43.92
C ARG A 340 -20.39 15.32 44.80
N ALA A 341 -20.19 14.34 45.68
CA ALA A 341 -21.19 13.93 46.67
C ALA A 341 -21.39 15.01 47.75
N ALA A 342 -20.30 15.64 48.22
CA ALA A 342 -20.36 16.74 49.19
C ALA A 342 -20.96 18.04 48.61
N GLY A 343 -20.75 18.30 47.32
CA GLY A 343 -21.27 19.50 46.63
C GLY A 343 -22.78 19.48 46.33
N ARG A 344 -23.45 18.33 46.39
CA ARG A 344 -24.90 18.21 46.15
C ARG A 344 -25.77 18.37 47.41
N GLY A 345 -25.16 18.54 48.59
CA GLY A 345 -25.86 18.57 49.87
C GLY A 345 -26.07 19.96 50.52
N ARG A 346 -25.73 21.07 49.85
CA ARG A 346 -25.84 22.41 50.46
C ARG A 346 -27.14 23.11 49.99
N PRO A 347 -28.19 23.20 50.81
CA PRO A 347 -29.37 23.99 50.46
C PRO A 347 -29.02 25.50 50.45
N PRO A 348 -29.70 26.32 49.62
CA PRO A 348 -29.45 27.75 49.57
C PRO A 348 -29.84 28.38 50.91
N ALA A 349 -28.87 29.04 51.56
CA ALA A 349 -29.12 29.80 52.77
C ALA A 349 -30.04 30.98 52.45
N ARG A 350 -31.24 30.97 53.06
CA ARG A 350 -32.20 32.07 53.10
C ARG A 350 -31.50 33.34 53.60
N ARG A 351 -31.61 34.41 52.80
CA ARG A 351 -31.32 35.78 53.24
C ARG A 351 -32.45 36.28 54.15
N LEU A 352 -32.08 37.27 54.97
CA LEU A 352 -32.87 38.34 55.61
C LEU A 352 -33.20 38.17 57.10
N PRO A 353 -33.37 39.29 57.83
CA PRO A 353 -33.45 40.70 57.38
C PRO A 353 -32.15 41.50 57.46
#